data_AF-A0A6B3HMI6-F1
#
_entry.id   AF-A0A6B3HMI6-F1
#
_cell.length_a   1.000
_cell.length_b   1.000
_cell.length_c   1.000
_cell.angle_alpha   90.00
_cell.angle_beta   90.00
_cell.angle_gamma   90.00
#
_symmetry.space_group_name_H-M   'P 1'
#
loop_
_entity.id
_entity.type
_entity.pdbx_description
1 polymer ?
#
loop_
_entity_poly.entity_id
_entity_poly.type
_entity_poly.pdbx_seq_one_letter_code
_entity_poly.pdbx_strand_id
1 'polypeptide(L)'
;GPSLVEPAFATPTDPNYGRTWAFAEFTFNTEQLYSNISYVDLITALPIGITLEGDGTHVVAPHPEGAVDRIAADLTAQAAADGQPWDKLITRGDDGKVLRVVSPQNIMAPYFDR
;
A
#
# COMPACT_ATOMS: atom_id res chain seq x y z
N GLY A 1 -5.47 26.53 4.38
CA GLY A 1 -6.88 26.12 4.23
C GLY A 1 -7.15 24.92 5.11
N PRO A 2 -8.40 24.44 5.28
CA PRO A 2 -8.61 23.18 5.98
C PRO A 2 -7.88 22.08 5.19
N SER A 3 -6.82 21.54 5.77
CA SER A 3 -6.08 20.42 5.19
C SER A 3 -6.83 19.14 5.51
N LEU A 4 -7.03 18.29 4.51
CA LEU A 4 -7.34 16.88 4.76
C LEU A 4 -6.12 16.24 5.42
N VAL A 5 -6.34 15.51 6.51
CA VAL A 5 -5.30 14.65 7.10
C VAL A 5 -5.48 13.26 6.51
N GLU A 6 -4.45 12.80 5.81
CA GLU A 6 -4.43 11.47 5.21
C GLU A 6 -4.30 10.38 6.28
N PRO A 7 -4.79 9.14 6.03
CA PRO A 7 -4.71 8.06 7.00
C PRO A 7 -3.27 7.69 7.39
N ALA A 8 -3.01 7.57 8.68
CA ALA A 8 -1.73 7.06 9.19
C ALA A 8 -1.75 5.52 9.20
N PHE A 9 -1.34 4.93 8.08
CA PHE A 9 -1.48 3.50 7.80
C PHE A 9 -0.77 2.53 8.77
N ALA A 10 0.27 2.98 9.47
CA ALA A 10 1.04 2.18 10.44
C ALA A 10 0.75 2.55 11.91
N THR A 11 -0.18 3.48 12.18
CA THR A 11 -0.49 3.95 13.53
C THR A 11 -1.74 3.23 14.08
N PRO A 12 -1.64 2.37 15.11
CA PRO A 12 -2.78 1.60 15.61
C PRO A 12 -3.94 2.45 16.16
N THR A 13 -3.68 3.69 16.55
CA THR A 13 -4.70 4.62 17.03
C THR A 13 -5.41 5.39 15.90
N ASP A 14 -5.03 5.19 14.65
CA ASP A 14 -5.75 5.78 13.51
C ASP A 14 -7.14 5.13 13.37
N PRO A 15 -8.24 5.90 13.22
CA PRO A 15 -9.59 5.37 13.05
C PRO A 15 -9.78 4.42 11.85
N ASN A 16 -8.84 4.45 10.89
CA ASN A 16 -8.82 3.62 9.69
C ASN A 16 -7.81 2.45 9.78
N TYR A 17 -7.15 2.25 10.93
CA TYR A 17 -6.13 1.21 11.07
C TYR A 17 -6.67 -0.19 10.73
N GLY A 18 -7.84 -0.56 11.24
CA GLY A 18 -8.48 -1.85 10.97
C GLY A 18 -9.31 -1.94 9.67
N ARG A 19 -9.36 -0.88 8.86
CA ARG A 19 -10.18 -0.84 7.63
C ARG A 19 -9.38 -1.23 6.40
N THR A 20 -9.98 -1.92 5.44
CA THR A 20 -9.38 -2.10 4.11
C THR A 20 -9.70 -0.88 3.24
N TRP A 21 -8.68 -0.23 2.72
CA TRP A 21 -8.79 0.91 1.81
C TRP A 21 -7.57 0.95 0.88
N ALA A 22 -7.72 1.58 -0.27
CA ALA A 22 -6.64 1.82 -1.22
C ALA A 22 -6.94 3.13 -1.96
N PHE A 23 -5.99 3.64 -2.72
CA PHE A 23 -6.14 4.87 -3.47
C PHE A 23 -5.42 4.80 -4.81
N ALA A 24 -5.88 5.66 -5.71
CA ALA A 24 -5.18 6.03 -6.94
C ALA A 24 -5.04 7.54 -6.93
N GLU A 25 -3.96 8.02 -7.51
CA GLU A 25 -3.64 9.44 -7.58
C GLU A 25 -3.91 9.94 -8.99
N PHE A 26 -4.36 11.18 -9.10
CA PHE A 26 -4.44 11.86 -10.39
C PHE A 26 -4.27 13.36 -10.25
N THR A 27 -3.80 13.98 -11.34
CA THR A 27 -3.81 15.42 -11.53
C THR A 27 -4.50 15.70 -12.85
N PHE A 28 -5.54 16.54 -12.81
CA PHE A 28 -6.28 16.98 -13.99
C PHE A 28 -6.27 18.50 -14.08
N ASN A 29 -5.92 19.03 -15.26
CA ASN A 29 -5.98 20.45 -15.55
C ASN A 29 -6.38 20.69 -17.02
N THR A 30 -6.31 21.94 -17.49
CA THR A 30 -6.74 22.32 -18.84
C THR A 30 -5.86 21.77 -19.97
N GLU A 31 -4.67 21.26 -19.64
CA GLU A 31 -3.70 20.75 -20.61
C GLU A 31 -3.65 19.23 -20.63
N GLN A 32 -3.79 18.58 -19.46
CA GLN A 32 -3.48 17.15 -19.32
C GLN A 32 -4.13 16.47 -18.12
N LEU A 33 -4.11 15.15 -18.16
CA LEU A 33 -4.46 14.23 -17.08
C LEU A 33 -3.29 13.26 -16.85
N TYR A 34 -2.78 13.22 -15.62
CA TYR A 34 -1.91 12.15 -15.13
C TYR A 34 -2.65 11.33 -14.09
N SER A 35 -2.48 10.01 -14.13
CA SER A 35 -3.00 9.14 -13.08
C SER A 35 -2.10 7.93 -12.85
N ASN A 36 -2.00 7.49 -11.60
CA ASN A 36 -1.15 6.37 -11.21
C ASN A 36 -1.75 5.56 -10.06
N ILE A 37 -1.36 4.28 -10.03
CA ILE A 37 -1.43 3.43 -8.84
C ILE A 37 -0.01 3.39 -8.27
N SER A 38 0.11 3.58 -6.97
CA SER A 38 1.40 3.59 -6.27
C SER A 38 1.38 2.62 -5.10
N TYR A 39 2.50 1.93 -4.89
CA TYR A 39 2.78 1.15 -3.68
C TYR A 39 3.92 1.78 -2.87
N VAL A 40 4.12 3.09 -3.02
CA VAL A 40 5.14 3.85 -2.26
C VAL A 40 4.85 3.79 -0.76
N ASP A 41 3.58 3.77 -0.34
CA ASP A 41 3.21 3.67 1.07
C ASP A 41 2.77 2.27 1.48
N LEU A 42 1.93 1.61 0.68
CA LEU A 42 1.32 0.33 1.03
C LEU A 42 0.66 -0.35 -0.16
N ILE A 43 0.47 -1.66 -0.03
CA ILE A 43 -0.43 -2.48 -0.85
C ILE A 43 -1.49 -3.11 0.07
N THR A 44 -2.75 -3.22 -0.38
CA THR A 44 -3.85 -3.77 0.43
C THR A 44 -4.59 -4.89 -0.29
N ALA A 45 -5.42 -5.62 0.45
CA ALA A 45 -6.31 -6.63 -0.12
C ALA A 45 -7.38 -6.06 -1.08
N LEU A 46 -7.43 -4.73 -1.31
CA LEU A 46 -8.32 -4.07 -2.27
C LEU A 46 -7.54 -3.72 -3.56
N PRO A 47 -7.60 -4.56 -4.61
CA PRO A 47 -6.96 -4.27 -5.89
C PRO A 47 -7.59 -3.07 -6.61
N ILE A 48 -6.75 -2.17 -7.11
CA ILE A 48 -7.15 -1.04 -7.96
C ILE A 48 -6.50 -1.19 -9.32
N GLY A 49 -7.31 -1.07 -10.38
CA GLY A 49 -6.85 -0.89 -11.77
C GLY A 49 -7.32 0.47 -12.30
N ILE A 50 -6.65 0.97 -13.34
CA ILE A 50 -7.00 2.24 -14.00
C ILE A 50 -7.14 1.99 -15.49
N THR A 51 -8.27 2.39 -16.07
CA THR A 51 -8.43 2.58 -17.51
C THR A 51 -8.57 4.07 -17.76
N LEU A 52 -7.68 4.63 -18.56
CA LEU A 52 -7.67 6.04 -18.95
C LEU A 52 -8.02 6.16 -20.43
N GLU A 53 -9.05 6.95 -20.75
CA GLU A 53 -9.52 7.23 -22.11
C GLU A 53 -9.30 8.70 -22.46
N GLY A 54 -8.74 8.98 -23.64
CA GLY A 54 -8.45 10.32 -24.11
C GLY A 54 -7.80 10.33 -25.50
N ASP A 55 -6.49 10.57 -25.54
CA ASP A 55 -5.67 10.47 -26.77
C ASP A 55 -5.50 9.02 -27.28
N GLY A 56 -5.86 8.06 -26.43
CA GLY A 56 -5.95 6.63 -26.68
C GLY A 56 -6.58 5.94 -25.47
N THR A 57 -6.50 4.62 -25.44
CA THR A 57 -6.87 3.82 -24.26
C THR A 57 -5.61 3.30 -23.59
N HIS A 58 -5.37 3.72 -22.35
CA HIS A 58 -4.24 3.27 -21.53
C HIS A 58 -4.77 2.48 -20.34
N VAL A 59 -4.19 1.32 -20.06
CA VAL A 59 -4.68 0.41 -19.01
C VAL A 59 -3.54 0.04 -18.06
N VAL A 60 -3.78 0.23 -16.76
CA VAL A 60 -2.98 -0.34 -15.67
C VAL A 60 -3.84 -1.38 -14.97
N ALA A 61 -3.41 -2.64 -15.07
CA ALA A 61 -4.11 -3.74 -14.42
C ALA A 61 -3.98 -3.64 -12.89
N PRO A 62 -4.98 -4.09 -12.13
CA PRO A 62 -4.82 -4.28 -10.69
C PRO A 62 -3.75 -5.33 -10.38
N HIS A 63 -3.20 -5.28 -9.16
CA HIS A 63 -2.42 -6.43 -8.67
C HIS A 63 -3.31 -7.68 -8.65
N PRO A 64 -2.74 -8.88 -8.88
CA PRO A 64 -3.53 -10.11 -8.92
C PRO A 64 -4.17 -10.41 -7.56
N GLU A 65 -5.23 -11.22 -7.61
CA GLU A 65 -5.85 -11.76 -6.40
C GLU A 65 -4.83 -12.53 -5.54
N GLY A 66 -4.89 -12.33 -4.22
CA GLY A 66 -3.96 -12.96 -3.27
C GLY A 66 -2.54 -12.40 -3.29
N ALA A 67 -2.26 -11.33 -4.06
CA ALA A 67 -0.92 -10.72 -4.07
C ALA A 67 -0.46 -10.30 -2.67
N VAL A 68 -1.34 -9.68 -1.88
CA VAL A 68 -1.01 -9.18 -0.55
C VAL A 68 -0.68 -10.30 0.43
N ASP A 69 -1.41 -11.41 0.37
CA ASP A 69 -1.11 -12.59 1.20
C ASP A 69 0.22 -13.24 0.81
N ARG A 70 0.53 -13.31 -0.50
CA ARG A 70 1.83 -13.83 -0.98
C ARG A 70 2.99 -12.94 -0.54
N ILE A 71 2.85 -11.62 -0.71
CA ILE A 71 3.87 -10.67 -0.26
C ILE A 71 4.08 -10.79 1.25
N ALA A 72 3.02 -10.90 2.04
CA ALA A 72 3.13 -11.10 3.49
C ALA A 72 3.83 -12.42 3.86
N ALA A 73 3.56 -13.50 3.11
CA ALA A 73 4.25 -14.77 3.30
C ALA A 73 5.75 -14.66 2.97
N ASP A 74 6.09 -14.03 1.84
CA ASP A 74 7.48 -13.84 1.39
C ASP A 74 8.26 -12.96 2.38
N LEU A 75 7.67 -11.87 2.89
CA LEU A 75 8.29 -11.03 3.92
C LEU A 75 8.50 -11.78 5.24
N THR A 76 7.55 -12.63 5.64
CA THR A 76 7.70 -13.47 6.83
C THR A 76 8.85 -14.47 6.65
N ALA A 77 8.95 -15.08 5.46
CA ALA A 77 10.04 -15.99 5.13
C ALA A 77 11.40 -15.27 5.08
N GLN A 78 11.43 -14.06 4.53
CA GLN A 78 12.64 -13.23 4.48
C GLN A 78 13.11 -12.86 5.90
N ALA A 79 12.21 -12.45 6.79
CA ALA A 79 12.54 -12.20 8.19
C ALA A 79 13.14 -13.43 8.89
N ALA A 80 12.64 -14.64 8.59
CA ALA A 80 13.22 -15.87 9.11
C ALA A 80 14.60 -16.20 8.53
N ALA A 81 14.87 -15.77 7.29
CA ALA A 81 16.13 -16.02 6.60
C ALA A 81 17.27 -15.12 7.05
N ASP A 82 17.01 -13.83 7.28
CA ASP A 82 18.05 -12.82 7.57
C ASP A 82 17.92 -12.14 8.94
N GLY A 83 16.86 -12.42 9.70
CA GLY A 83 16.61 -11.83 11.01
C GLY A 83 16.20 -10.36 10.97
N GLN A 84 16.01 -9.77 9.79
CA GLN A 84 15.56 -8.39 9.64
C GLN A 84 14.03 -8.30 9.81
N PRO A 85 13.49 -7.15 10.24
CA PRO A 85 12.09 -7.02 10.67
C PRO A 85 11.10 -6.90 9.50
N TRP A 86 11.29 -7.65 8.41
CA TRP A 86 10.40 -7.63 7.24
C TRP A 86 8.95 -8.02 7.60
N ASP A 87 8.78 -8.91 8.57
CA ASP A 87 7.48 -9.33 9.11
C ASP A 87 6.71 -8.18 9.78
N LYS A 88 7.41 -7.12 10.23
CA LYS A 88 6.80 -5.92 10.85
C LYS A 88 6.13 -5.00 9.84
N LEU A 89 6.35 -5.19 8.55
CA LEU A 89 5.65 -4.47 7.49
C LEU A 89 4.19 -4.91 7.31
N ILE A 90 3.81 -6.04 7.90
CA ILE A 90 2.52 -6.69 7.69
C ILE A 90 1.52 -6.22 8.76
N THR A 91 0.39 -5.66 8.34
CA THR A 91 -0.74 -5.35 9.23
C THR A 91 -1.86 -6.35 9.00
N ARG A 92 -2.32 -6.97 10.09
CA ARG A 92 -3.42 -7.94 10.09
C ARG A 92 -4.64 -7.37 10.79
N GLY A 93 -5.83 -7.78 10.35
CA GLY A 93 -7.09 -7.45 10.99
C GLY A 93 -7.36 -8.38 12.17
N ASP A 94 -8.42 -8.08 12.91
CA ASP A 94 -8.86 -8.90 14.06
C ASP A 94 -9.24 -10.34 13.65
N ASP A 95 -9.56 -10.56 12.37
CA ASP A 95 -9.83 -11.87 11.78
C ASP A 95 -8.56 -12.63 11.33
N GLY A 96 -7.38 -12.04 11.57
CA GLY A 96 -6.07 -12.61 11.22
C GLY A 96 -5.66 -12.45 9.75
N LYS A 97 -6.55 -11.93 8.89
CA LYS A 97 -6.25 -11.70 7.47
C LYS A 97 -5.30 -10.53 7.29
N VAL A 98 -4.51 -10.56 6.22
CA VAL A 98 -3.63 -9.44 5.89
C VAL A 98 -4.48 -8.29 5.35
N LEU A 99 -4.49 -7.17 6.06
CA LEU A 99 -5.16 -5.95 5.59
C LEU A 99 -4.29 -5.21 4.58
N ARG A 100 -3.01 -5.07 4.91
CA ARG A 100 -2.03 -4.34 4.12
C ARG A 100 -0.60 -4.74 4.46
N VAL A 101 0.29 -4.48 3.51
CA VAL A 101 1.74 -4.48 3.70
C VAL A 101 2.22 -3.05 3.43
N VAL A 102 2.94 -2.45 4.38
CA VAL A 102 3.47 -1.09 4.26
C VAL A 102 4.89 -1.10 3.71
N SER A 103 5.29 -0.03 3.04
CA SER A 103 6.63 0.08 2.48
C SER A 103 7.72 0.16 3.56
N PRO A 104 8.95 -0.32 3.27
CA PRO A 104 10.03 -0.36 4.26
C PRO A 104 10.40 1.00 4.84
N GLN A 105 10.26 2.10 4.08
CA GLN A 105 10.67 3.43 4.53
C GLN A 105 10.00 3.84 5.86
N ASN A 106 8.77 3.40 6.07
CA ASN A 106 7.94 3.83 7.19
C ASN A 106 8.24 3.08 8.50
N ILE A 107 8.79 1.87 8.41
CA ILE A 107 9.01 1.00 9.58
C ILE A 107 10.47 0.59 9.73
N MET A 108 11.17 0.32 8.64
CA MET A 108 12.53 -0.23 8.68
C MET A 108 13.63 0.84 8.69
N ALA A 109 13.35 2.10 8.31
CA ALA A 109 14.36 3.15 8.34
C ALA A 109 15.12 3.24 9.70
N PRO A 110 14.46 3.15 10.87
CA PRO A 110 15.15 3.17 12.17
C PRO A 110 16.03 1.93 12.48
N TYR A 111 15.99 0.89 11.66
CA TYR A 111 16.73 -0.36 11.88
C TYR A 111 18.06 -0.41 11.13
N PHE A 112 18.25 0.42 10.09
CA PHE A 112 19.50 0.46 9.31
C PHE A 112 20.49 1.52 9.81
N ASP A 113 20.05 2.44 10.68
CA ASP A 113 20.90 3.45 11.33
C ASP A 113 21.50 2.98 12.68
N ARG A 114 21.51 1.67 12.95
CA ARG A 114 21.99 1.06 14.21
C ARG A 114 23.18 0.14 14.01
#